data_AF-A0A2E6RDS9-F1
#
_entry.id   AF-A0A2E6RDS9-F1
#
_cell.length_a   1.000
_cell.length_b   1.000
_cell.length_c   1.000
_cell.angle_alpha   90.00
_cell.angle_beta   90.00
_cell.angle_gamma   90.00
#
_symmetry.space_group_name_H-M   'P 1'
#
loop_
_entity.id
_entity.type
_entity.pdbx_description
1 polymer ?
#
loop_
_entity_poly.entity_id
_entity_poly.type
_entity_poly.pdbx_seq_one_letter_code
_entity_poly.pdbx_strand_id
1 'polypeptide(L)'
;MRSMIKRQVQALAAGICIAIIVQESTWIAFDALDPTQSLNHALAEAPLSDGWLLPLLLAWAVGGFFGGLMATLVGRSRLSGHATGLLLAASAALLAWISLPGAGGFLVIAATPVFGSTLGTWLGYRLGLVADRHRHAAPTSVVTLRCVFH
;
A
#
# COMPACT_ATOMS: atom_id res chain seq x y z
N MET A 1 23.30 -6.90 10.33
CA MET A 1 22.01 -7.57 10.60
C MET A 1 20.98 -6.68 11.29
N ARG A 2 21.25 -6.10 12.48
CA ARG A 2 20.29 -5.23 13.20
C ARG A 2 19.81 -4.01 12.38
N SER A 3 20.68 -3.37 11.61
CA SER A 3 20.33 -2.24 10.73
C SER A 3 19.36 -2.64 9.60
N MET A 4 19.52 -3.84 9.04
CA MET A 4 18.66 -4.37 7.98
C MET A 4 17.26 -4.66 8.51
N ILE A 5 17.16 -5.30 9.68
CA ILE A 5 15.86 -5.62 10.30
C ILE A 5 15.10 -4.33 10.63
N LYS A 6 15.75 -3.35 11.27
CA LYS A 6 15.14 -2.04 11.57
C LYS A 6 14.54 -1.39 10.33
N ARG A 7 15.28 -1.44 9.22
CA ARG A 7 14.83 -0.87 7.93
C ARG A 7 13.62 -1.58 7.34
N GLN A 8 13.56 -2.91 7.42
CA GLN A 8 12.40 -3.67 6.93
C GLN A 8 11.16 -3.38 7.79
N VAL A 9 11.32 -3.28 9.11
CA VAL A 9 10.21 -2.92 10.02
C VAL A 9 9.69 -1.52 9.70
N GLN A 10 10.58 -0.54 9.50
CA GLN A 10 10.21 0.81 9.10
C GLN A 10 9.49 0.85 7.75
N ALA A 11 9.92 0.02 6.80
CA ALA A 11 9.29 -0.08 5.49
C ALA A 11 7.87 -0.64 5.57
N LEU A 12 7.67 -1.69 6.36
CA LEU A 12 6.35 -2.26 6.61
C LEU A 12 5.44 -1.24 7.30
N ALA A 13 5.93 -0.58 8.36
CA ALA A 13 5.17 0.44 9.07
C ALA A 13 4.76 1.59 8.13
N ALA A 14 5.69 2.11 7.33
CA ALA A 14 5.40 3.15 6.35
C ALA A 14 4.37 2.70 5.31
N GLY A 15 4.49 1.48 4.79
CA GLY A 15 3.52 0.91 3.85
C GLY A 15 2.12 0.78 4.45
N ILE A 16 2.02 0.23 5.66
CA ILE A 16 0.73 0.08 6.35
C ILE A 16 0.11 1.44 6.66
N CYS A 17 0.88 2.40 7.17
CA CYS A 17 0.37 3.75 7.43
C CYS A 17 -0.18 4.41 6.18
N ILE A 18 0.55 4.35 5.06
CA ILE A 18 0.07 4.90 3.79
C ILE A 18 -1.16 4.15 3.28
N ALA A 19 -1.19 2.82 3.38
CA ALA A 19 -2.36 2.05 2.99
C ALA A 19 -3.61 2.50 3.75
N ILE A 20 -3.51 2.62 5.09
CA ILE A 20 -4.61 3.07 5.94
C ILE A 20 -5.06 4.49 5.54
N ILE A 21 -4.13 5.44 5.45
CA ILE A 21 -4.47 6.83 5.08
C ILE A 21 -5.21 6.87 3.74
N VAL A 22 -4.72 6.14 2.75
CA VAL A 22 -5.32 6.12 1.41
C VAL A 22 -6.68 5.41 1.42
N GLN A 23 -6.83 4.33 2.19
CA GLN A 23 -8.11 3.64 2.37
C GLN A 23 -9.15 4.56 3.00
N GLU A 24 -8.82 5.19 4.13
CA GLU A 24 -9.69 6.16 4.82
C GLU A 24 -10.04 7.33 3.89
N SER A 25 -9.06 7.86 3.14
CA SER A 25 -9.31 8.94 2.18
C SER A 25 -10.23 8.49 1.04
N THR A 26 -10.12 7.24 0.60
CA THR A 26 -11.00 6.66 -0.43
C THR A 26 -12.42 6.51 0.10
N TRP A 27 -12.58 6.11 1.37
CA TRP A 27 -13.88 6.05 2.02
C TRP A 27 -14.53 7.41 2.21
N ILE A 28 -13.77 8.40 2.69
CA ILE A 28 -14.25 9.78 2.79
C ILE A 28 -14.69 10.30 1.41
N ALA A 29 -13.97 9.95 0.34
CA ALA A 29 -14.36 10.32 -1.01
C ALA A 29 -15.66 9.63 -1.45
N PHE A 30 -15.86 8.35 -1.10
CA PHE A 30 -17.12 7.66 -1.39
C PHE A 30 -18.30 8.25 -0.59
N ASP A 31 -18.13 8.51 0.71
CA ASP A 31 -19.14 9.16 1.55
C ASP A 31 -19.48 10.58 1.02
N ALA A 32 -18.50 11.29 0.46
CA ALA A 32 -18.75 12.60 -0.16
C ALA A 32 -19.52 12.52 -1.49
N LEU A 33 -19.39 11.41 -2.23
CA LEU A 33 -20.10 11.18 -3.50
C LEU A 33 -21.52 10.67 -3.27
N ASP A 34 -21.74 9.83 -2.24
CA ASP A 34 -23.06 9.36 -1.83
C ASP A 34 -23.19 9.36 -0.29
N PRO A 35 -23.64 10.49 0.30
CA PRO A 35 -23.77 10.65 1.75
C PRO A 35 -24.81 9.73 2.38
N THR A 36 -25.68 9.11 1.57
CA THR A 36 -26.72 8.21 2.05
C THR A 36 -26.20 6.81 2.36
N GLN A 37 -25.03 6.47 1.82
CA GLN A 37 -24.38 5.18 1.99
C GLN A 37 -23.07 5.36 2.76
N SER A 38 -23.15 5.41 4.09
CA SER A 38 -21.97 5.39 4.95
C SER A 38 -21.55 3.96 5.30
N LEU A 39 -20.28 3.62 5.09
CA LEU A 39 -19.73 2.29 5.42
C LEU A 39 -19.91 1.94 6.90
N ASN A 40 -19.72 2.92 7.80
CA ASN A 40 -19.85 2.69 9.24
C ASN A 40 -21.28 2.31 9.63
N HIS A 41 -22.26 2.94 8.99
CA HIS A 41 -23.67 2.60 9.20
C HIS A 41 -23.98 1.20 8.64
N ALA A 42 -23.49 0.89 7.44
CA ALA A 42 -23.69 -0.41 6.80
C ALA A 42 -23.02 -1.57 7.57
N LEU A 43 -21.84 -1.34 8.15
CA LEU A 43 -21.16 -2.34 8.99
C LEU A 43 -21.89 -2.59 10.32
N ALA A 44 -22.54 -1.57 10.88
CA ALA A 44 -23.35 -1.73 12.10
C ALA A 44 -24.61 -2.58 11.87
N GLU A 45 -25.13 -2.58 10.65
CA GLU A 45 -26.33 -3.33 10.25
C GLU A 45 -26.03 -4.69 9.59
N ALA A 46 -24.78 -5.18 9.70
CA ALA A 46 -24.32 -6.40 9.05
C ALA A 46 -25.35 -7.55 9.16
N PRO A 47 -25.55 -8.35 8.09
CA PRO A 47 -24.67 -8.52 6.92
C PRO A 47 -24.74 -7.40 5.87
N LEU A 48 -23.59 -7.06 5.28
CA LEU A 48 -23.52 -6.10 4.17
C LEU A 48 -24.23 -6.63 2.92
N SER A 49 -24.94 -5.75 2.21
CA SER A 49 -25.53 -6.05 0.91
C SER A 49 -24.47 -6.11 -0.20
N ASP A 50 -24.76 -6.83 -1.29
CA ASP A 50 -23.85 -7.00 -2.43
C ASP A 50 -23.40 -5.67 -3.08
N GLY A 51 -24.17 -4.59 -2.92
CA GLY A 51 -23.83 -3.25 -3.40
C GLY A 51 -22.52 -2.70 -2.81
N TRP A 52 -22.12 -3.18 -1.63
CA TRP A 52 -20.89 -2.77 -0.95
C TRP A 52 -19.63 -3.46 -1.46
N LEU A 53 -19.77 -4.51 -2.27
CA LEU A 53 -18.64 -5.30 -2.75
C LEU A 53 -17.66 -4.44 -3.57
N LEU A 54 -18.16 -3.69 -4.55
CA LEU A 54 -17.31 -2.89 -5.44
C LEU A 54 -16.56 -1.76 -4.70
N PRO A 55 -17.22 -0.93 -3.87
CA PRO A 55 -16.52 0.07 -3.04
C PRO A 55 -15.44 -0.55 -2.14
N LEU A 56 -15.73 -1.69 -1.50
CA LEU A 56 -14.76 -2.41 -0.67
C LEU A 56 -13.55 -2.84 -1.50
N LEU A 57 -13.78 -3.48 -2.66
CA LEU A 57 -12.69 -3.93 -3.53
C LEU A 57 -11.82 -2.77 -4.00
N LEU A 58 -12.42 -1.63 -4.37
CA LEU A 58 -11.67 -0.44 -4.79
C LEU A 58 -10.81 0.11 -3.64
N ALA A 59 -11.39 0.32 -2.46
CA ALA A 59 -10.64 0.82 -1.32
C ALA A 59 -9.47 -0.11 -0.95
N TRP A 60 -9.72 -1.43 -0.89
CA TRP A 60 -8.68 -2.43 -0.62
C TRP A 60 -7.61 -2.49 -1.70
N ALA A 61 -7.97 -2.37 -2.98
CA ALA A 61 -7.03 -2.39 -4.10
C ALA A 61 -6.13 -1.16 -4.08
N VAL A 62 -6.70 0.03 -3.91
CA VAL A 62 -5.97 1.31 -3.90
C VAL A 62 -5.08 1.37 -2.65
N GLY A 63 -5.59 1.01 -1.48
CA GLY A 63 -4.78 0.87 -0.26
C GLY A 63 -3.61 -0.09 -0.41
N GLY A 64 -3.87 -1.28 -0.95
CA GLY A 64 -2.85 -2.28 -1.24
C GLY A 64 -1.78 -1.73 -2.19
N PHE A 65 -2.18 -1.05 -3.27
CA PHE A 65 -1.28 -0.44 -4.24
C PHE A 65 -0.33 0.58 -3.60
N PHE A 66 -0.86 1.59 -2.93
CA PHE A 66 -0.02 2.63 -2.34
C PHE A 66 0.81 2.12 -1.16
N GLY A 67 0.27 1.19 -0.37
CA GLY A 67 1.02 0.53 0.70
C GLY A 67 2.19 -0.30 0.20
N GLY A 68 1.98 -1.14 -0.82
CA GLY A 68 3.04 -1.94 -1.45
C GLY A 68 4.10 -1.08 -2.14
N LEU A 69 3.67 -0.01 -2.81
CA LEU A 69 4.56 1.00 -3.40
C LEU A 69 5.48 1.62 -2.35
N MET A 70 4.91 2.16 -1.27
CA MET A 70 5.67 2.83 -0.22
C MET A 70 6.60 1.87 0.52
N ALA A 71 6.12 0.67 0.90
CA ALA A 71 6.94 -0.34 1.56
C ALA A 71 8.10 -0.80 0.68
N THR A 72 7.92 -0.85 -0.65
CA THR A 72 9.00 -1.19 -1.58
C THR A 72 10.02 -0.07 -1.70
N LEU A 73 9.58 1.19 -1.78
CA LEU A 73 10.47 2.35 -1.86
C LEU A 73 11.30 2.52 -0.58
N VAL A 74 10.65 2.46 0.59
CA VAL A 74 11.32 2.61 1.89
C VAL A 74 12.21 1.40 2.19
N GLY A 75 11.73 0.19 1.89
CA GLY A 75 12.42 -1.08 2.14
C GLY A 75 13.45 -1.46 1.09
N ARG A 76 13.45 -0.80 -0.08
CA ARG A 76 14.23 -1.15 -1.29
C ARG A 76 14.25 -2.66 -1.55
N SER A 77 13.11 -3.30 -1.31
CA SER A 77 12.94 -4.74 -1.40
C SER A 77 11.52 -5.03 -1.87
N ARG A 78 11.36 -6.00 -2.77
CA ARG A 78 10.02 -6.44 -3.18
C ARG A 78 9.32 -7.20 -2.04
N LEU A 79 10.10 -7.84 -1.17
CA LEU A 79 9.57 -8.60 -0.05
C LEU A 79 8.78 -7.71 0.91
N SER A 80 9.26 -6.50 1.22
CA SER A 80 8.52 -5.58 2.08
C SER A 80 7.19 -5.16 1.46
N GLY A 81 7.18 -4.88 0.16
CA GLY A 81 5.96 -4.56 -0.58
C GLY A 81 4.91 -5.66 -0.55
N HIS A 82 5.30 -6.90 -0.87
CA HIS A 82 4.39 -8.05 -0.81
C HIS A 82 3.94 -8.39 0.61
N ALA A 83 4.83 -8.27 1.60
CA ALA A 83 4.49 -8.51 2.99
C ALA A 83 3.44 -7.51 3.52
N THR A 84 3.49 -6.24 3.11
CA THR A 84 2.41 -5.28 3.39
C THR A 84 1.09 -5.74 2.78
N GLY A 85 1.10 -6.24 1.54
CA GLY A 85 -0.08 -6.82 0.89
C GLY A 85 -0.70 -7.99 1.64
N LEU A 86 0.14 -8.91 2.15
CA LEU A 86 -0.32 -10.06 2.94
C LEU A 86 -0.93 -9.64 4.28
N LEU A 87 -0.36 -8.65 4.95
CA LEU A 87 -0.92 -8.11 6.20
C LEU A 87 -2.28 -7.46 5.95
N LEU A 88 -2.42 -6.67 4.88
CA LEU A 88 -3.70 -6.08 4.49
C LEU A 88 -4.71 -7.16 4.06
N ALA A 89 -4.27 -8.22 3.39
CA ALA A 89 -5.12 -9.34 3.02
C ALA A 89 -5.69 -10.06 4.25
N ALA A 90 -4.88 -10.23 5.30
CA ALA A 90 -5.35 -10.78 6.57
C ALA A 90 -6.42 -9.88 7.22
N SER A 91 -6.22 -8.55 7.20
CA SER A 91 -7.22 -7.58 7.68
C SER A 91 -8.50 -7.61 6.85
N ALA A 92 -8.39 -7.66 5.52
CA ALA A 92 -9.52 -7.73 4.59
C ALA A 92 -10.31 -9.04 4.75
N ALA A 93 -9.60 -10.16 4.95
CA ALA A 93 -10.21 -11.45 5.26
C ALA A 93 -10.99 -11.39 6.57
N LEU A 94 -10.42 -10.78 7.63
CA LEU A 94 -11.10 -10.64 8.91
C LEU A 94 -12.37 -9.79 8.79
N LEU A 95 -12.32 -8.67 8.05
CA LEU A 95 -13.49 -7.84 7.77
C LEU A 95 -14.57 -8.61 7.00
N ALA A 96 -14.18 -9.32 5.93
CA ALA A 96 -15.11 -10.09 5.12
C ALA A 96 -15.73 -11.25 5.90
N TRP A 97 -14.95 -11.92 6.76
CA TRP A 97 -15.43 -13.00 7.62
C TRP A 97 -16.53 -12.53 8.59
N ILE A 98 -16.41 -11.31 9.12
CA ILE A 98 -17.38 -10.75 10.08
C ILE A 98 -18.60 -10.17 9.35
N SER A 99 -18.41 -9.58 8.17
CA SER A 99 -19.40 -8.67 7.58
C SER A 99 -20.18 -9.22 6.39
N LEU A 100 -19.73 -10.33 5.79
CA LEU A 100 -20.32 -10.88 4.55
C LEU A 100 -20.75 -12.35 4.72
N PRO A 101 -22.02 -12.68 4.42
CA PRO A 101 -22.50 -14.05 4.43
C PRO A 101 -22.16 -14.75 3.10
N GLY A 102 -21.25 -15.72 3.13
CA GLY A 102 -20.99 -16.62 2.00
C GLY A 102 -19.53 -16.70 1.55
N ALA A 103 -19.12 -17.89 1.10
CA ALA A 103 -17.72 -18.23 0.82
C ALA A 103 -17.11 -17.51 -0.40
N GLY A 104 -17.93 -17.02 -1.33
CA GLY A 104 -17.47 -16.45 -2.61
C GLY A 104 -16.83 -15.06 -2.49
N GLY A 105 -17.52 -14.11 -1.84
CA GLY A 105 -17.03 -12.73 -1.70
C GLY A 105 -15.82 -12.61 -0.77
N PHE A 106 -15.72 -13.51 0.21
CA PHE A 106 -14.61 -13.57 1.17
C PHE A 106 -13.24 -13.66 0.49
N LEU A 107 -13.06 -14.62 -0.43
CA LEU A 107 -11.77 -14.84 -1.09
C LEU A 107 -11.38 -13.66 -1.98
N VAL A 108 -12.36 -13.06 -2.67
CA VAL A 108 -12.11 -11.94 -3.57
C VAL A 108 -11.65 -10.73 -2.77
N ILE A 109 -12.35 -10.38 -1.68
CA ILE A 109 -11.96 -9.25 -0.82
C ILE A 109 -10.60 -9.52 -0.16
N ALA A 110 -10.38 -10.72 0.38
CA ALA A 110 -9.11 -11.10 0.99
C ALA A 110 -7.92 -11.00 0.02
N ALA A 111 -8.11 -11.40 -1.25
CA ALA A 111 -7.04 -11.39 -2.25
C ALA A 111 -6.76 -10.00 -2.83
N THR A 112 -7.74 -9.09 -2.79
CA THR A 112 -7.67 -7.78 -3.46
C THR A 112 -6.48 -6.91 -3.02
N PRO A 113 -6.16 -6.78 -1.72
CA PRO A 113 -4.97 -6.05 -1.29
C PRO A 113 -3.66 -6.63 -1.84
N VAL A 114 -3.60 -7.96 -2.03
CA VAL A 114 -2.43 -8.64 -2.59
C VAL A 114 -2.22 -8.23 -4.04
N PHE A 115 -3.29 -8.18 -4.84
CA PHE A 115 -3.22 -7.71 -6.23
C PHE A 115 -2.76 -6.25 -6.31
N GLY A 116 -3.38 -5.37 -5.52
CA GLY A 116 -2.97 -3.96 -5.44
C GLY A 116 -1.50 -3.83 -5.05
N SER A 117 -1.08 -4.47 -3.96
CA SER A 117 0.30 -4.41 -3.47
C SER A 117 1.32 -4.96 -4.46
N THR A 118 0.96 -5.96 -5.27
CA THR A 118 1.84 -6.52 -6.29
C THR A 118 2.13 -5.49 -7.38
N LEU A 119 1.10 -4.79 -7.85
CA LEU A 119 1.23 -3.70 -8.82
C LEU A 119 2.02 -2.52 -8.22
N GLY A 120 1.73 -2.13 -6.98
CA GLY A 120 2.45 -1.08 -6.27
C GLY A 120 3.92 -1.41 -6.07
N THR A 121 4.21 -2.65 -5.68
CA THR A 121 5.58 -3.18 -5.50
C THR A 121 6.35 -3.18 -6.81
N TRP A 122 5.71 -3.61 -7.90
CA TRP A 122 6.32 -3.57 -9.22
C TRP A 122 6.72 -2.14 -9.60
N LEU A 123 5.82 -1.17 -9.43
CA LEU A 123 6.09 0.24 -9.73
C LEU A 123 7.18 0.81 -8.80
N GLY A 124 7.10 0.55 -7.49
CA GLY A 124 8.08 1.02 -6.50
C GLY A 124 9.48 0.49 -6.77
N TYR A 125 9.58 -0.76 -7.20
CA TYR A 125 10.86 -1.35 -7.59
C TYR A 125 11.43 -0.66 -8.84
N ARG A 126 10.60 -0.38 -9.86
CA ARG A 126 11.03 0.35 -11.07
C ARG A 126 11.51 1.76 -10.73
N LEU A 127 10.77 2.50 -9.90
CA LEU A 127 11.13 3.85 -9.47
C LEU A 127 12.42 3.87 -8.64
N GLY A 128 12.59 2.89 -7.73
CA GLY A 128 13.83 2.74 -6.95
C GLY A 128 15.06 2.54 -7.82
N LEU A 129 14.97 1.70 -8.86
CA LEU A 129 16.06 1.49 -9.82
C LEU A 129 16.42 2.76 -10.60
N VAL A 130 15.42 3.56 -10.99
CA VAL A 130 15.67 4.84 -11.68
C VAL A 130 16.37 5.83 -10.76
N ALA A 131 15.93 5.95 -9.50
CA ALA A 131 16.55 6.85 -8.53
C ALA A 131 18.01 6.49 -8.22
N ASP A 132 18.33 5.20 -8.19
CA ASP A 132 19.71 4.73 -7.99
C ASP A 132 20.63 5.08 -9.16
N ARG A 133 20.14 4.98 -10.40
CA ARG A 133 20.91 5.38 -11.59
C ARG A 133 21.26 6.87 -11.58
N HIS A 134 20.34 7.74 -11.15
CA HIS A 134 20.60 9.17 -11.07
C HIS A 134 21.62 9.53 -9.98
N ARG A 135 21.65 8.81 -8.85
CA ARG A 135 22.67 9.01 -7.81
C ARG A 135 24.08 8.65 -8.26
N HIS A 136 24.23 7.76 -9.24
CA HIS A 136 25.54 7.37 -9.79
C HIS A 136 25.94 8.22 -11.00
N ALA A 137 24.98 8.90 -11.63
CA ALA A 137 25.21 9.78 -12.77
C ALA A 137 25.56 11.24 -12.39
N ALA A 138 25.38 11.65 -11.13
CA ALA A 138 25.85 12.94 -10.66
C ALA A 138 27.39 12.93 -10.60
N PRO A 139 28.10 13.63 -11.49
CA PRO A 139 29.55 13.59 -11.51
C PRO A 139 30.07 14.32 -10.28
N THR A 140 31.11 13.75 -9.68
CA THR A 140 32.04 14.38 -8.76
C THR A 140 32.77 15.56 -9.44
N SER A 141 32.06 16.65 -9.76
CA SER A 141 32.66 17.86 -10.35
C SER A 141 33.08 18.90 -9.31
N VAL A 142 33.15 18.53 -8.02
CA VAL A 142 33.54 19.44 -6.92
C VAL A 142 34.99 19.22 -6.46
N VAL A 143 35.75 18.25 -7.03
CA VAL A 143 37.12 17.95 -6.58
C VAL A 143 38.23 18.67 -7.38
N THR A 144 37.92 19.40 -8.46
CA THR A 144 38.94 19.98 -9.36
C THR A 144 39.05 21.52 -9.33
N LEU A 145 38.79 22.18 -8.21
CA LEU A 145 39.02 23.64 -8.05
C LEU A 145 39.89 24.00 -6.84
N ARG A 146 40.83 23.13 -6.44
CA ARG A 146 41.78 23.41 -5.34
C ARG A 146 43.28 23.31 -5.69
N CYS A 147 43.65 23.21 -6.97
CA CYS A 147 45.06 23.08 -7.39
C CYS A 147 45.59 24.17 -8.34
N VAL A 148 44.94 25.34 -8.44
CA VAL A 148 45.47 26.45 -9.27
C VAL A 148 45.46 27.75 -8.49
N PHE A 149 46.22 27.80 -7.40
CA PHE A 149 46.80 29.03 -6.84
C PHE A 149 48.12 28.63 -6.16
N HIS A 150 49.14 28.41 -6.99
CA HIS A 150 50.54 28.42 -6.60
C HIS A 150 51.20 29.60 -7.30
#